data_AF-A0A7S0VVP8-F1
#
_entry.id   AF-A0A7S0VVP8-F1
#
_cell.length_a   1.000
_cell.length_b   1.000
_cell.length_c   1.000
_cell.angle_alpha   90.00
_cell.angle_beta   90.00
_cell.angle_gamma   90.00
#
_symmetry.space_group_name_H-M   'P 1'
#
loop_
_entity.id
_entity.type
_entity.pdbx_description
1 polymer ?
#
loop_
_entity_poly.entity_id
_entity_poly.type
_entity_poly.pdbx_seq_one_letter_code
_entity_poly.pdbx_strand_id
1 'polypeptide(L)'
;LAVIFEFAGAVLAGSSVAETIRKGTADYKCYSQTYMDQAILMYGNLCVVGAVGIWLLIATKFEMPVSTTHSCVGGLVGMAIASKGPACVTWYKDPDPDSAK
;
A
#
# COMPACT_ATOMS: atom_id res chain seq x y z
N LEU A 1 -27.22 -0.29 -6.83
CA LEU A 1 -27.15 0.63 -5.67
C LEU A 1 -25.77 0.60 -5.03
N ALA A 2 -25.30 -0.57 -4.54
CA ALA A 2 -23.96 -0.71 -3.95
C ALA A 2 -22.84 -0.07 -4.81
N VAL A 3 -22.80 -0.37 -6.12
CA VAL A 3 -21.82 0.21 -7.05
C VAL A 3 -21.74 1.75 -7.01
N ILE A 4 -22.88 2.44 -6.89
CA ILE A 4 -22.92 3.92 -6.89
C ILE A 4 -22.36 4.45 -5.57
N PHE A 5 -22.76 3.87 -4.44
CA PHE A 5 -22.27 4.27 -3.12
C PHE A 5 -20.80 3.89 -2.89
N GLU A 6 -20.37 2.73 -3.38
CA GLU A 6 -18.97 2.27 -3.35
C GLU A 6 -18.07 3.19 -4.19
N PHE A 7 -18.49 3.53 -5.42
CA PHE A 7 -17.74 4.45 -6.27
C PHE A 7 -17.68 5.86 -5.67
N ALA A 8 -18.81 6.39 -5.19
CA ALA A 8 -18.85 7.70 -4.55
C ALA A 8 -17.98 7.74 -3.28
N GLY A 9 -18.03 6.70 -2.45
CA GLY A 9 -17.17 6.55 -1.27
C GLY A 9 -15.69 6.47 -1.63
N ALA A 10 -15.32 5.69 -2.66
CA ALA A 10 -13.95 5.59 -3.14
C ALA A 10 -13.40 6.93 -3.68
N VAL A 11 -14.21 7.69 -4.43
CA VAL A 11 -13.80 9.00 -4.97
C VAL A 11 -13.66 10.05 -3.87
N LEU A 12 -14.58 10.07 -2.90
CA LEU A 12 -14.63 11.10 -1.87
C LEU A 12 -13.70 10.83 -0.68
N ALA A 13 -13.52 9.57 -0.29
CA ALA A 13 -12.79 9.17 0.92
C ALA A 13 -11.59 8.23 0.65
N GLY A 14 -11.39 7.77 -0.58
CA GLY A 14 -10.32 6.82 -0.91
C GLY A 14 -8.91 7.42 -0.82
N SER A 15 -8.76 8.73 -1.02
CA SER A 15 -7.45 9.40 -0.98
C SER A 15 -6.76 9.28 0.38
N SER A 16 -7.48 9.51 1.48
CA SER A 16 -6.96 9.41 2.85
C SER A 16 -6.50 7.99 3.20
N VAL A 17 -7.22 6.98 2.72
CA VAL A 17 -6.88 5.56 2.94
C VAL A 17 -5.65 5.17 2.13
N ALA A 18 -5.62 5.54 0.84
CA ALA A 18 -4.48 5.28 -0.02
C ALA A 18 -3.20 5.96 0.51
N GLU A 19 -3.32 7.17 1.04
CA GLU A 19 -2.20 7.90 1.62
C GLU A 19 -1.70 7.26 2.92
N THR A 20 -2.60 6.76 3.76
CA THR A 20 -2.26 6.04 4.99
C THR A 20 -1.54 4.72 4.68
N ILE A 21 -2.02 3.96 3.70
CA ILE A 21 -1.39 2.70 3.26
C ILE A 21 0.00 2.97 2.69
N ARG A 22 0.14 4.03 1.86
CA ARG A 22 1.42 4.41 1.25
C ARG A 22 2.44 4.86 2.28
N LYS A 23 2.08 5.81 3.16
CA LYS A 23 2.98 6.36 4.18
C LYS A 23 3.26 5.39 5.32
N GLY A 24 2.31 4.53 5.64
CA GLY A 24 2.41 3.59 6.76
C GLY A 24 3.23 2.34 6.46
N THR A 25 3.61 2.09 5.20
CA THR A 25 4.27 0.82 4.83
C THR A 25 5.70 1.00 4.29
N ALA A 26 5.95 1.99 3.43
CA ALA A 26 7.26 2.22 2.82
C ALA A 26 7.82 3.59 3.23
N ASP A 27 9.01 3.62 3.84
CA ASP A 27 9.68 4.88 4.18
C ASP A 27 10.18 5.56 2.89
N TYR A 28 9.63 6.75 2.59
CA TYR A 28 9.99 7.54 1.43
C TYR A 28 11.47 7.97 1.45
N LYS A 29 12.09 8.07 2.63
CA LYS A 29 13.51 8.43 2.77
C LYS A 29 14.41 7.39 2.12
N CYS A 30 14.08 6.10 2.22
CA CYS A 30 14.82 5.00 1.59
C CYS A 30 14.77 5.00 0.05
N TYR A 31 13.75 5.65 -0.53
CA TYR A 31 13.55 5.71 -1.99
C TYR A 31 13.81 7.11 -2.57
N SER A 32 14.34 8.03 -1.76
CA SER A 32 14.54 9.44 -2.13
C SER A 32 15.98 9.75 -2.58
N GLN A 33 16.94 8.83 -2.45
CA GLN A 33 18.35 9.14 -2.71
C GLN A 33 18.71 9.23 -4.19
N THR A 34 18.01 8.53 -5.09
CA THR A 34 18.38 8.47 -6.52
C THR A 34 17.14 8.31 -7.39
N TYR A 35 17.14 8.89 -8.60
CA TYR A 35 16.04 8.76 -9.58
C TYR A 35 15.65 7.30 -9.88
N MET A 36 16.63 6.40 -9.83
CA MET A 36 16.43 4.95 -10.02
C MET A 36 15.61 4.30 -8.89
N ASP A 37 15.66 4.84 -7.67
CA ASP A 37 14.92 4.29 -6.53
C ASP A 37 13.42 4.60 -6.59
N GLN A 38 13.08 5.76 -7.14
CA GLN A 38 11.68 6.17 -7.36
C GLN A 38 11.03 5.30 -8.44
N ALA A 39 11.79 4.93 -9.48
CA ALA A 39 11.34 3.99 -10.49
C ALA A 39 11.06 2.61 -9.87
N ILE A 40 11.94 2.11 -9.01
CA ILE A 40 11.74 0.84 -8.29
C ILE A 40 10.47 0.86 -7.44
N LEU A 41 10.19 1.96 -6.73
CA LEU A 41 8.96 2.09 -5.94
C LEU A 41 7.70 2.07 -6.83
N MET A 42 7.74 2.75 -7.98
CA MET A 42 6.62 2.78 -8.93
C MET A 42 6.35 1.39 -9.54
N TYR A 43 7.38 0.72 -10.04
CA TYR A 43 7.26 -0.65 -10.56
C TYR A 43 6.88 -1.65 -9.46
N GLY A 44 7.41 -1.48 -8.25
CA GLY A 44 7.07 -2.27 -7.08
C GLY A 44 5.58 -2.19 -6.76
N ASN A 45 5.02 -0.97 -6.68
CA ASN A 45 3.58 -0.78 -6.44
C ASN A 45 2.71 -1.35 -7.57
N LEU A 46 3.16 -1.28 -8.83
CA LEU A 46 2.46 -1.91 -9.95
C LEU A 46 2.41 -3.44 -9.79
N CYS A 47 3.53 -4.07 -9.43
CA CYS A 47 3.61 -5.49 -9.14
C CYS A 47 2.72 -5.89 -7.95
N VAL A 48 2.67 -5.06 -6.90
CA VAL A 48 1.82 -5.30 -5.73
C VAL A 48 0.34 -5.30 -6.11
N VAL A 49 -0.14 -4.28 -6.84
CA VAL A 49 -1.54 -4.24 -7.29
C VAL A 49 -1.87 -5.43 -8.19
N GLY A 50 -0.95 -5.83 -9.07
CA GLY A 50 -1.10 -7.03 -9.89
C GLY A 50 -1.21 -8.32 -9.06
N ALA A 51 -0.30 -8.53 -8.11
CA ALA A 51 -0.29 -9.71 -7.25
C ALA A 51 -1.54 -9.78 -6.35
N VAL A 52 -1.92 -8.66 -5.74
CA VAL A 52 -3.14 -8.55 -4.91
C VAL A 52 -4.38 -8.79 -5.77
N GLY A 53 -4.44 -8.23 -6.98
CA GLY A 53 -5.54 -8.47 -7.91
C GLY A 53 -5.68 -9.94 -8.27
N ILE A 54 -4.59 -10.60 -8.64
CA ILE A 54 -4.59 -12.05 -8.94
C ILE A 54 -5.04 -12.85 -7.71
N TRP A 55 -4.52 -12.53 -6.53
CA TRP A 55 -4.89 -13.19 -5.28
C TRP A 55 -6.39 -13.06 -4.96
N LEU A 56 -6.94 -11.85 -5.10
CA LEU A 56 -8.35 -11.59 -4.85
C LEU A 56 -9.26 -12.30 -5.87
N LEU A 57 -8.86 -12.36 -7.15
CA LEU A 57 -9.59 -13.10 -8.18
C LEU A 57 -9.63 -14.61 -7.87
N ILE A 58 -8.50 -15.18 -7.44
CA ILE A 58 -8.42 -16.58 -7.00
C ILE A 58 -9.32 -16.79 -5.78
N ALA A 59 -9.22 -15.95 -4.75
CA ALA A 59 -10.01 -16.08 -3.53
C ALA A 59 -11.52 -15.96 -3.80
N THR A 60 -11.93 -15.07 -4.71
CA THR A 60 -13.32 -14.90 -5.14
C THR A 60 -13.84 -16.18 -5.80
N LYS A 61 -13.02 -16.85 -6.64
CA LYS A 61 -13.39 -18.11 -7.27
C LYS A 61 -13.60 -19.25 -6.26
N PHE A 62 -12.89 -19.21 -5.14
CA PHE A 62 -13.01 -20.18 -4.05
C PHE A 62 -14.05 -19.77 -2.99
N GLU A 63 -14.82 -18.69 -3.22
CA GLU A 63 -15.84 -18.18 -2.30
C GLU A 63 -15.33 -17.88 -0.87
N MET A 64 -14.03 -17.65 -0.73
CA MET A 64 -13.41 -17.38 0.57
C MET A 64 -13.50 -15.88 0.90
N PRO A 65 -14.07 -15.49 2.06
CA PRO A 65 -14.07 -14.10 2.49
C PRO A 65 -12.66 -13.68 2.90
N VAL A 66 -11.95 -12.97 2.01
CA VAL A 66 -10.61 -12.44 2.27
C VAL A 66 -10.62 -10.93 2.43
N SER A 67 -9.74 -10.40 3.29
CA SER A 67 -9.58 -8.96 3.48
C SER A 67 -8.66 -8.37 2.40
N THR A 68 -9.21 -7.47 1.60
CA THR A 68 -8.48 -6.69 0.58
C THR A 68 -7.42 -5.78 1.22
N THR A 69 -7.70 -5.21 2.39
CA THR A 69 -6.78 -4.35 3.13
C THR A 69 -5.53 -5.11 3.60
N HIS A 70 -5.71 -6.28 4.22
CA HIS A 70 -4.56 -7.10 4.65
C HIS A 70 -3.72 -7.59 3.48
N SER A 71 -4.37 -7.95 2.37
CA SER A 71 -3.67 -8.39 1.16
C SER A 71 -2.82 -7.25 0.57
N CYS A 72 -3.34 -6.03 0.54
CA CYS A 72 -2.62 -4.85 0.04
C CYS A 72 -1.45 -4.46 0.95
N VAL A 73 -1.67 -4.38 2.27
CA VAL A 73 -0.61 -4.05 3.24
C VAL A 73 0.49 -5.12 3.22
N GLY A 74 0.12 -6.42 3.25
CA GLY A 74 1.09 -7.52 3.17
C GLY A 74 1.92 -7.50 1.88
N GLY A 75 1.29 -7.18 0.74
CA GLY A 75 1.98 -7.02 -0.54
C GLY A 75 2.98 -5.87 -0.54
N LEU A 76 2.61 -4.71 0.02
CA LEU A 76 3.50 -3.56 0.15
C LEU A 76 4.67 -3.81 1.10
N VAL A 77 4.43 -4.47 2.25
CA VAL A 77 5.50 -4.90 3.18
C VAL A 77 6.46 -5.85 2.47
N GLY A 78 5.93 -6.85 1.75
CA GLY A 78 6.75 -7.79 0.98
C GLY A 78 7.60 -7.10 -0.08
N MET A 79 7.04 -6.12 -0.80
CA MET A 79 7.77 -5.33 -1.80
C MET A 79 8.88 -4.49 -1.18
N ALA A 80 8.62 -3.83 -0.05
CA ALA A 80 9.61 -3.02 0.65
C ALA A 80 10.79 -3.89 1.14
N ILE A 81 10.50 -5.06 1.72
CA ILE A 81 11.52 -6.04 2.13
C ILE A 81 12.31 -6.55 0.92
N ALA A 82 11.65 -6.88 -0.19
CA ALA A 82 12.30 -7.42 -1.38
C ALA A 82 13.20 -6.40 -2.10
N SER A 83 12.89 -5.10 -2.01
CA SER A 83 13.61 -4.06 -2.75
C SER A 83 14.75 -3.43 -1.96
N LYS A 84 14.55 -3.08 -0.69
CA LYS A 84 15.55 -2.38 0.15
C LYS A 84 15.80 -3.04 1.50
N GLY A 85 15.11 -4.13 1.81
CA GLY A 85 15.23 -4.87 3.07
C GLY A 85 14.26 -4.38 4.17
N PRO A 86 14.23 -5.10 5.31
CA PRO A 86 13.25 -4.86 6.39
C PRO A 86 13.43 -3.51 7.09
N ALA A 87 14.57 -2.85 6.93
CA ALA A 87 14.83 -1.53 7.52
C ALA A 87 14.05 -0.40 6.83
N CYS A 88 13.57 -0.60 5.60
CA CYS A 88 12.82 0.41 4.85
C CYS A 88 11.29 0.24 4.97
N VAL A 89 10.85 -0.65 5.86
CA VAL A 89 9.45 -0.78 6.27
C VAL A 89 9.22 0.07 7.50
N THR A 90 8.17 0.90 7.49
CA THR A 90 7.79 1.73 8.63
C THR A 90 7.10 0.86 9.68
N TRP A 91 7.86 0.28 10.61
CA TRP A 91 7.33 -0.56 11.70
C TRP A 91 6.66 0.24 12.81
N TYR A 92 7.18 1.45 13.05
CA TYR A 92 6.70 2.34 14.09
C TYR A 92 6.51 3.73 13.50
N LYS A 93 5.43 4.40 13.89
CA LYS A 93 5.21 5.80 13.51
C LYS A 93 6.12 6.65 14.40
N ASP A 94 7.10 7.33 13.81
CA ASP A 94 7.86 8.34 14.54
C ASP A 94 6.89 9.41 15.07
N PRO A 95 7.07 9.90 16.31
CA PRO A 95 6.28 11.01 16.82
C PRO A 95 6.47 12.23 15.93
N ASP A 96 5.37 12.73 15.35
CA ASP A 96 5.35 13.87 14.44
C ASP A 96 5.93 15.11 15.15
N PRO A 97 6.97 15.77 14.61
CA PRO A 97 7.49 17.03 15.19
C PRO A 97 6.47 18.18 15.12
N ASP A 98 5.39 18.02 14.36
CA ASP A 98 4.32 19.01 14.18
C ASP A 98 3.13 18.84 15.14
N SER A 99 3.14 17.85 16.04
CA SER A 99 2.11 17.65 17.08
C SER A 99 2.24 18.63 18.27
N ALA A 100 3.25 19.50 18.27
CA ALA A 100 3.57 20.45 19.35
C ALA A 100 3.28 21.92 18.99
N LYS A 101 2.47 22.17 17.95
CA LYS A 101 1.94 23.50 17.62
C LYS A 101 0.43 23.48 17.48
#